data_AF-A0A2I6S2P4-F1
#
_entry.id   AF-A0A2I6S2P4-F1
#
_cell.length_a   1.000
_cell.length_b   1.000
_cell.length_c   1.000
_cell.angle_alpha   90.00
_cell.angle_beta   90.00
_cell.angle_gamma   90.00
#
_symmetry.space_group_name_H-M   'P 1'
#
loop_
_entity.id
_entity.type
_entity.pdbx_description
1 polymer ?
#
loop_
_entity_poly.entity_id
_entity_poly.type
_entity_poly.pdbx_seq_one_letter_code
_entity_poly.pdbx_strand_id
1 'polypeptide(L)'
;MPELPEHAVLLRDIERTSSTLFRALGRDPVLRVAAGRTDLGAWRDEELLCLPQWLAAFDDASLNRELYLWFVALASSFEPPVDGDWAGANEAAITRVLRDRPGIAARHDRLLAAFAGDVTRLHLNPPPGASAGAARRVRLRDDEDDDAREDRPRRTDNITHTVKMDKPAAVTEFIRVTREDDGESDEVALPPTTGAEGTSAGARVRFDVDTPSGPHEDIEVGVGIPADEWDYRKRVLLPGHCMVQEFIGRSAGGEALPERLHKHAHKLRRQFAALVPQRQWLRGQPDGTEPDLDAYVRLHADRIAGGHEREQNLYIAQRNRERDLSCMVLADLSLSTEARVSPAQCVIDVIRDSLMLFAEALTATGDRFGLFGFSSQTRAQVRFHHLKEFGANWDDAARGRVAGLKPGFYTRIGPALRHATSILERQDTSLRVLLVLTDGKPHDIDYYEERYGIEDTRMAVLEARRRRIKPFCITIDREGSSYLPHLFGVNGYTVLRRPEDLTARLPMLYAQLTGQA
;
A
#
# COMPACT_ATOMS: atom_id res chain seq x y z
N MET A 1 -18.29 11.34 16.75
CA MET A 1 -18.51 11.83 15.37
C MET A 1 -19.63 12.85 15.42
N PRO A 2 -19.73 13.83 14.51
CA PRO A 2 -20.95 14.61 14.39
C PRO A 2 -22.11 13.68 14.05
N GLU A 3 -23.29 13.95 14.60
CA GLU A 3 -24.51 13.24 14.24
C GLU A 3 -24.90 13.60 12.80
N LEU A 4 -25.21 12.59 12.00
CA LEU A 4 -25.62 12.77 10.61
C LEU A 4 -27.16 12.89 10.54
N PRO A 5 -27.71 13.76 9.68
CA PRO A 5 -29.15 13.79 9.42
C PRO A 5 -29.69 12.41 9.03
N GLU A 6 -30.90 12.07 9.45
CA GLU A 6 -31.50 10.73 9.22
C GLU A 6 -31.63 10.38 7.73
N HIS A 7 -31.90 11.38 6.89
CA HIS A 7 -31.98 11.28 5.44
C HIS A 7 -30.61 11.35 4.72
N ALA A 8 -29.50 11.49 5.44
CA ALA A 8 -28.17 11.66 4.86
C ALA A 8 -27.67 10.36 4.22
N VAL A 9 -27.19 10.46 2.98
CA VAL A 9 -26.67 9.31 2.23
C VAL A 9 -25.16 9.40 2.13
N LEU A 10 -24.47 8.32 2.47
CA LEU A 10 -23.01 8.26 2.45
C LEU A 10 -22.51 7.83 1.07
N LEU A 11 -21.42 8.44 0.59
CA LEU A 11 -20.84 8.12 -0.73
C LEU A 11 -20.52 6.62 -0.88
N ARG A 12 -20.01 5.99 0.19
CA ARG A 12 -19.70 4.54 0.24
C ARG A 12 -20.90 3.64 -0.09
N ASP A 13 -22.13 4.12 0.16
CA ASP A 13 -23.37 3.37 -0.04
C ASP A 13 -23.90 3.50 -1.49
N ILE A 14 -23.20 4.27 -2.34
CA ILE A 14 -23.48 4.44 -3.79
C ILE A 14 -22.21 4.23 -4.64
N GLU A 15 -21.00 4.29 -4.06
CA GLU A 15 -19.69 4.23 -4.74
C GLU A 15 -19.60 3.20 -5.88
N ARG A 16 -20.12 1.98 -5.64
CA ARG A 16 -20.20 0.90 -6.64
C ARG A 16 -21.11 1.26 -7.81
N THR A 17 -22.29 1.80 -7.53
CA THR A 17 -23.27 2.25 -8.54
C THR A 17 -22.76 3.47 -9.31
N SER A 18 -22.20 4.47 -8.62
CA SER A 18 -21.59 5.65 -9.23
C SER A 18 -20.45 5.29 -10.17
N SER A 19 -19.57 4.38 -9.74
CA SER A 19 -18.44 3.89 -10.56
C SER A 19 -18.90 3.08 -11.78
N THR A 20 -19.95 2.27 -11.64
CA THR A 20 -20.55 1.54 -12.77
C THR A 20 -21.25 2.49 -13.75
N LEU A 21 -22.01 3.46 -13.24
CA LEU A 21 -22.68 4.47 -14.05
C LEU A 21 -21.66 5.30 -14.84
N PHE A 22 -20.64 5.87 -14.18
CA PHE A 22 -19.63 6.69 -14.85
C PHE A 22 -18.96 5.97 -16.04
N ARG A 23 -18.60 4.70 -15.87
CA ARG A 23 -18.03 3.86 -16.94
C ARG A 23 -19.01 3.60 -18.08
N ALA A 24 -20.29 3.36 -17.77
CA ALA A 24 -21.33 3.17 -18.77
C ALA A 24 -21.68 4.44 -19.56
N LEU A 25 -21.28 5.63 -19.07
CA LEU A 25 -21.55 6.93 -19.72
C LEU A 25 -20.50 7.33 -20.78
N GLY A 26 -19.43 6.54 -20.98
CA GLY A 26 -18.60 6.61 -22.20
C GLY A 26 -17.47 7.66 -22.22
N ARG A 27 -16.78 7.90 -21.10
CA ARG A 27 -15.53 8.69 -21.05
C ARG A 27 -14.37 7.86 -20.48
N ASP A 28 -13.17 8.42 -20.61
CA ASP A 28 -11.87 7.79 -20.32
C ASP A 28 -11.78 7.15 -18.91
N PRO A 29 -11.22 5.93 -18.74
CA PRO A 29 -11.07 5.27 -17.44
C PRO A 29 -10.13 5.97 -16.43
N VAL A 30 -9.52 7.10 -16.79
CA VAL A 30 -8.61 7.88 -15.93
C VAL A 30 -9.36 8.61 -14.81
N LEU A 31 -10.57 9.13 -15.03
CA LEU A 31 -11.24 9.99 -14.05
C LEU A 31 -11.71 9.17 -12.82
N ARG A 32 -11.09 9.42 -11.65
CA ARG A 32 -11.37 8.66 -10.42
C ARG A 32 -12.39 9.40 -9.56
N VAL A 33 -13.40 8.68 -9.06
CA VAL A 33 -14.29 9.20 -8.02
C VAL A 33 -13.56 9.21 -6.68
N ALA A 34 -13.56 10.35 -5.99
CA ALA A 34 -12.90 10.58 -4.71
C ALA A 34 -13.87 11.17 -3.67
N ALA A 35 -13.59 10.92 -2.39
CA ALA A 35 -14.41 11.39 -1.27
C ALA A 35 -13.98 12.80 -0.81
N GLY A 36 -14.67 13.82 -1.34
CA GLY A 36 -14.41 15.23 -1.06
C GLY A 36 -14.96 15.71 0.28
N ARG A 37 -14.49 16.90 0.69
CA ARG A 37 -15.06 17.69 1.81
C ARG A 37 -16.52 18.04 1.53
N THR A 38 -17.43 17.68 2.43
CA THR A 38 -18.88 17.91 2.26
C THR A 38 -19.23 19.39 2.09
N ASP A 39 -18.49 20.29 2.75
CA ASP A 39 -18.67 21.73 2.66
C ASP A 39 -18.23 22.36 1.32
N LEU A 40 -17.53 21.61 0.45
CA LEU A 40 -17.16 22.04 -0.90
C LEU A 40 -18.14 21.57 -1.99
N GLY A 41 -19.16 20.78 -1.63
CA GLY A 41 -20.08 20.16 -2.60
C GLY A 41 -19.37 19.18 -3.55
N ALA A 42 -19.98 18.93 -4.71
CA ALA A 42 -19.35 18.15 -5.78
C ALA A 42 -18.52 19.06 -6.68
N TRP A 43 -17.30 18.66 -7.02
CA TRP A 43 -16.40 19.38 -7.91
C TRP A 43 -15.52 18.42 -8.72
N ARG A 44 -14.94 18.93 -9.81
CA ARG A 44 -14.12 18.13 -10.74
C ARG A 44 -12.87 18.90 -11.18
N ASP A 45 -11.77 18.18 -11.37
CA ASP A 45 -10.58 18.63 -12.09
C ASP A 45 -10.30 17.74 -13.32
N GLU A 46 -9.07 17.78 -13.84
CA GLU A 46 -8.67 17.00 -15.03
C GLU A 46 -8.58 15.48 -14.75
N GLU A 47 -8.27 15.06 -13.52
CA GLU A 47 -8.03 13.66 -13.13
C GLU A 47 -9.07 13.09 -12.15
N LEU A 48 -9.79 13.93 -11.40
CA LEU A 48 -10.65 13.51 -10.28
C LEU A 48 -12.07 14.10 -10.36
N LEU A 49 -13.05 13.27 -9.95
CA LEU A 49 -14.39 13.71 -9.58
C LEU A 49 -14.55 13.59 -8.06
N CYS A 50 -14.52 14.72 -7.36
CA CYS A 50 -14.71 14.78 -5.92
C CYS A 50 -16.19 14.90 -5.58
N LEU A 51 -16.74 13.89 -4.92
CA LEU A 51 -18.12 13.88 -4.41
C LEU A 51 -18.10 13.96 -2.88
N PRO A 52 -19.03 14.70 -2.23
CA PRO A 52 -19.13 14.76 -0.77
C PRO A 52 -19.14 13.38 -0.11
N GLN A 53 -18.45 13.24 1.03
CA GLN A 53 -18.49 12.02 1.85
C GLN A 53 -19.91 11.60 2.24
N TRP A 54 -20.81 12.57 2.38
CA TRP A 54 -22.24 12.37 2.57
C TRP A 54 -23.04 13.54 1.96
N LEU A 55 -24.28 13.29 1.54
CA LEU A 55 -25.22 14.30 1.06
C LEU A 55 -26.53 14.26 1.85
N ALA A 56 -26.96 15.43 2.29
CA ALA A 56 -28.24 15.73 2.93
C ALA A 56 -28.78 17.04 2.34
N ALA A 57 -29.01 17.05 1.02
CA ALA A 57 -29.46 18.22 0.27
C ALA A 57 -31.00 18.35 0.29
N PHE A 58 -31.69 17.23 0.47
CA PHE A 58 -33.13 17.09 0.65
C PHE A 58 -33.44 16.28 1.91
N ASP A 59 -34.64 16.44 2.46
CA ASP A 59 -35.14 15.62 3.57
C ASP A 59 -35.50 14.17 3.19
N ASP A 60 -35.22 13.74 1.95
CA ASP A 60 -35.43 12.39 1.44
C ASP A 60 -34.11 11.74 0.98
N ALA A 61 -33.81 10.57 1.57
CA ALA A 61 -32.64 9.76 1.22
C ALA A 61 -32.69 9.22 -0.23
N SER A 62 -33.87 9.11 -0.83
CA SER A 62 -34.04 8.75 -2.25
C SER A 62 -33.55 9.88 -3.16
N LEU A 63 -33.99 11.13 -2.91
CA LEU A 63 -33.51 12.30 -3.65
C LEU A 63 -32.01 12.56 -3.43
N ASN A 64 -31.50 12.36 -2.22
CA ASN A 64 -30.05 12.41 -1.95
C ASN A 64 -29.27 11.32 -2.73
N ARG A 65 -29.83 10.12 -2.94
CA ARG A 65 -29.25 9.09 -3.83
C ARG A 65 -29.29 9.51 -5.30
N GLU A 66 -30.40 10.09 -5.75
CA GLU A 66 -30.53 10.57 -7.12
C GLU A 66 -29.58 11.74 -7.43
N LEU A 67 -29.31 12.63 -6.47
CA LEU A 67 -28.36 13.74 -6.60
C LEU A 67 -26.92 13.28 -6.84
N TYR A 68 -26.44 12.24 -6.13
CA TYR A 68 -25.12 11.65 -6.41
C TYR A 68 -25.03 11.11 -7.85
N LEU A 69 -26.07 10.44 -8.34
CA LEU A 69 -26.11 9.91 -9.71
C LEU A 69 -26.25 11.02 -10.76
N TRP A 70 -26.85 12.16 -10.39
CA TRP A 70 -26.88 13.37 -11.21
C TRP A 70 -25.50 14.02 -11.33
N PHE A 71 -24.76 14.22 -10.22
CA PHE A 71 -23.39 14.75 -10.29
C PHE A 71 -22.45 13.88 -11.15
N VAL A 72 -22.59 12.55 -11.07
CA VAL A 72 -21.86 11.60 -11.93
C VAL A 72 -22.22 11.77 -13.42
N ALA A 73 -23.51 11.99 -13.73
CA ALA A 73 -23.96 12.24 -15.10
C ALA A 73 -23.44 13.58 -15.63
N LEU A 74 -23.60 14.65 -14.84
CA LEU A 74 -23.12 16.01 -15.16
C LEU A 74 -21.62 16.02 -15.41
N ALA A 75 -20.82 15.42 -14.51
CA ALA A 75 -19.37 15.31 -14.65
C ALA A 75 -18.90 14.59 -15.92
N SER A 76 -19.71 13.68 -16.49
CA SER A 76 -19.38 12.97 -17.73
C SER A 76 -19.50 13.85 -19.00
N SER A 77 -20.23 14.95 -18.92
CA SER A 77 -20.41 15.93 -20.01
C SER A 77 -19.88 17.34 -19.68
N PHE A 78 -19.36 17.54 -18.46
CA PHE A 78 -18.75 18.79 -18.00
C PHE A 78 -17.33 18.97 -18.53
N GLU A 79 -17.03 20.21 -18.93
CA GLU A 79 -15.74 20.66 -19.47
C GLU A 79 -15.40 22.00 -18.76
N PRO A 80 -14.23 22.13 -18.10
CA PRO A 80 -13.90 23.33 -17.34
C PRO A 80 -13.81 24.61 -18.20
N PRO A 81 -14.30 25.76 -17.69
CA PRO A 81 -14.23 27.04 -18.40
C PRO A 81 -12.81 27.63 -18.39
N VAL A 82 -12.39 28.18 -19.53
CA VAL A 82 -11.07 28.82 -19.71
C VAL A 82 -11.07 30.28 -19.26
N ASP A 83 -12.21 30.95 -19.38
CA ASP A 83 -12.47 32.33 -18.94
C ASP A 83 -12.82 32.43 -17.44
N GLY A 84 -13.34 31.33 -16.88
CA GLY A 84 -13.82 31.22 -15.50
C GLY A 84 -15.33 31.24 -15.34
N ASP A 85 -16.12 31.17 -16.41
CA ASP A 85 -17.59 31.05 -16.31
C ASP A 85 -18.03 29.62 -15.93
N TRP A 86 -17.99 29.34 -14.63
CA TRP A 86 -18.49 28.09 -14.07
C TRP A 86 -20.02 27.95 -14.13
N ALA A 87 -20.78 29.03 -14.38
CA ALA A 87 -22.22 28.94 -14.55
C ALA A 87 -22.56 28.45 -15.96
N GLY A 88 -22.09 29.14 -17.00
CA GLY A 88 -22.28 28.75 -18.40
C GLY A 88 -21.69 27.38 -18.72
N ALA A 89 -20.55 27.00 -18.13
CA ALA A 89 -19.99 25.65 -18.25
C ALA A 89 -20.92 24.57 -17.67
N ASN A 90 -21.59 24.85 -16.54
CA ASN A 90 -22.59 23.94 -15.97
C ASN A 90 -23.86 23.88 -16.84
N GLU A 91 -24.44 25.01 -17.25
CA GLU A 91 -25.63 25.03 -18.12
C GLU A 91 -25.43 24.31 -19.46
N ALA A 92 -24.26 24.51 -20.08
CA ALA A 92 -23.86 23.78 -21.27
C ALA A 92 -23.73 22.27 -21.00
N ALA A 93 -23.14 21.87 -19.88
CA ALA A 93 -23.01 20.47 -19.50
C ALA A 93 -24.37 19.80 -19.21
N ILE A 94 -25.28 20.50 -18.51
CA ILE A 94 -26.66 20.07 -18.24
C ILE A 94 -27.39 19.82 -19.56
N THR A 95 -27.32 20.79 -20.48
CA THR A 95 -27.96 20.69 -21.80
C THR A 95 -27.44 19.49 -22.60
N ARG A 96 -26.13 19.21 -22.56
CA ARG A 96 -25.54 18.00 -23.17
C ARG A 96 -26.07 16.72 -22.52
N VAL A 97 -26.12 16.63 -21.17
CA VAL A 97 -26.62 15.43 -20.48
C VAL A 97 -28.07 15.15 -20.86
N LEU A 98 -28.95 16.16 -20.87
CA LEU A 98 -30.37 15.99 -21.17
C LEU A 98 -30.61 15.61 -22.63
N ARG A 99 -29.87 16.21 -23.57
CA ARG A 99 -29.91 15.89 -25.00
C ARG A 99 -29.37 14.49 -25.31
N ASP A 100 -28.19 14.17 -24.80
CA ASP A 100 -27.46 12.94 -25.17
C ASP A 100 -27.94 11.72 -24.40
N ARG A 101 -28.61 11.91 -23.24
CA ARG A 101 -28.99 10.83 -22.31
C ARG A 101 -30.40 11.04 -21.72
N PRO A 102 -31.47 10.95 -22.53
CA PRO A 102 -32.84 11.26 -22.10
C PRO A 102 -33.35 10.41 -20.92
N GLY A 103 -32.80 9.21 -20.70
CA GLY A 103 -33.09 8.38 -19.51
C GLY A 103 -32.65 9.00 -18.17
N ILE A 104 -31.92 10.13 -18.18
CA ILE A 104 -31.51 10.89 -16.99
C ILE A 104 -32.43 12.11 -16.76
N ALA A 105 -33.14 12.58 -17.79
CA ALA A 105 -34.03 13.76 -17.67
C ALA A 105 -35.10 13.58 -16.59
N ALA A 106 -35.81 12.45 -16.60
CA ALA A 106 -36.82 12.12 -15.58
C ALA A 106 -36.27 11.95 -14.15
N ARG A 107 -34.96 12.08 -13.92
CA ARG A 107 -34.32 12.24 -12.59
C ARG A 107 -33.99 13.70 -12.31
N HIS A 108 -33.38 14.40 -13.28
CA HIS A 108 -33.15 15.84 -13.22
C HIS A 108 -34.44 16.61 -12.89
N ASP A 109 -35.53 16.28 -13.56
CA ASP A 109 -36.82 16.97 -13.39
C ASP A 109 -37.44 16.69 -12.01
N ARG A 110 -37.16 15.53 -11.40
CA ARG A 110 -37.51 15.22 -10.00
C ARG A 110 -36.65 15.99 -8.99
N LEU A 111 -35.35 16.10 -9.26
CA LEU A 111 -34.44 16.90 -8.43
C LEU A 111 -34.79 18.39 -8.49
N LEU A 112 -35.17 18.92 -9.66
CA LEU A 112 -35.69 20.29 -9.82
C LEU A 112 -37.05 20.48 -9.15
N ALA A 113 -38.00 19.55 -9.31
CA ALA A 113 -39.31 19.66 -8.67
C ALA A 113 -39.23 19.64 -7.13
N ALA A 114 -38.20 19.00 -6.57
CA ALA A 114 -37.87 19.07 -5.14
C ALA A 114 -37.06 20.33 -4.76
N PHE A 115 -36.28 20.90 -5.69
CA PHE A 115 -35.58 22.18 -5.50
C PHE A 115 -36.45 23.39 -5.87
N ALA A 116 -37.37 23.75 -4.97
CA ALA A 116 -38.10 25.02 -5.02
C ALA A 116 -37.21 26.24 -4.63
N GLY A 117 -36.00 26.33 -5.18
CA GLY A 117 -34.99 27.31 -4.75
C GLY A 117 -33.73 27.31 -5.62
N ASP A 118 -32.56 27.49 -4.99
CA ASP A 118 -31.28 27.72 -5.66
C ASP A 118 -30.75 26.46 -6.38
N VAL A 119 -30.84 26.48 -7.72
CA VAL A 119 -30.41 25.41 -8.62
C VAL A 119 -28.89 25.19 -8.66
N THR A 120 -28.07 26.09 -8.13
CA THR A 120 -26.61 25.90 -8.08
C THR A 120 -26.19 24.67 -7.27
N ARG A 121 -27.06 24.16 -6.38
CA ARG A 121 -26.86 22.88 -5.68
C ARG A 121 -26.91 21.65 -6.59
N LEU A 122 -27.35 21.79 -7.85
CA LEU A 122 -27.30 20.76 -8.88
C LEU A 122 -26.06 20.88 -9.79
N HIS A 123 -25.22 21.90 -9.59
CA HIS A 123 -24.04 22.19 -10.39
C HIS A 123 -22.76 21.58 -9.80
N LEU A 124 -21.70 21.49 -10.61
CA LEU A 124 -20.33 21.23 -10.13
C LEU A 124 -19.64 22.55 -9.75
N ASN A 125 -19.08 22.58 -8.55
CA ASN A 125 -18.33 23.72 -8.03
C ASN A 125 -16.91 23.79 -8.63
N PRO A 126 -16.28 24.98 -8.65
CA PRO A 126 -14.85 25.11 -8.98
C PRO A 126 -13.98 24.37 -7.95
N PRO A 127 -12.86 23.73 -8.36
CA PRO A 127 -11.96 23.07 -7.44
C PRO A 127 -11.30 24.06 -6.46
N PRO A 128 -10.99 23.63 -5.22
CA PRO A 128 -10.46 24.50 -4.17
C PRO A 128 -9.11 25.10 -4.59
N GLY A 129 -9.09 26.43 -4.77
CA GLY A 129 -7.94 27.21 -5.23
C GLY A 129 -8.20 27.97 -6.54
N ALA A 130 -9.05 27.46 -7.44
CA ALA A 130 -9.36 28.11 -8.72
C ALA A 130 -10.07 29.46 -8.55
N SER A 131 -10.91 29.61 -7.51
CA SER A 131 -11.65 30.84 -7.22
C SER A 131 -10.78 32.04 -6.83
N ALA A 132 -9.53 31.82 -6.40
CA ALA A 132 -8.62 32.90 -5.99
C ALA A 132 -8.22 33.85 -7.13
N GLY A 133 -8.30 33.40 -8.39
CA GLY A 133 -8.00 34.22 -9.57
C GLY A 133 -9.19 35.01 -10.14
N ALA A 134 -10.43 34.64 -9.82
CA ALA A 134 -11.63 35.20 -10.44
C ALA A 134 -12.10 36.51 -9.78
N ALA A 135 -12.06 36.59 -8.44
CA ALA A 135 -12.60 37.72 -7.68
C ALA A 135 -11.84 39.06 -7.88
N ARG A 136 -10.68 39.05 -8.55
CA ARG A 136 -9.85 40.24 -8.82
C ARG A 136 -9.80 40.62 -10.31
N ARG A 137 -10.89 40.39 -11.06
CA ARG A 137 -11.02 40.90 -12.45
C ARG A 137 -12.30 41.70 -12.73
N VAL A 138 -13.27 41.74 -11.82
CA VAL A 138 -14.46 42.60 -11.90
C VAL A 138 -14.22 43.94 -11.18
N ARG A 139 -13.26 44.71 -11.72
CA ARG A 139 -13.00 46.16 -11.52
C ARG A 139 -11.64 46.48 -12.14
N LEU A 140 -11.63 46.74 -13.45
CA LEU A 140 -10.66 47.56 -14.19
C LEU A 140 -11.01 47.47 -15.68
N ARG A 141 -12.02 48.26 -16.06
CA ARG A 141 -12.23 48.69 -17.45
C ARG A 141 -12.99 50.01 -17.37
N ASP A 142 -12.24 51.08 -17.53
CA ASP A 142 -12.62 52.47 -17.84
C ASP A 142 -11.27 53.20 -18.04
N ASP A 143 -10.63 52.86 -19.16
CA ASP A 143 -9.81 53.64 -20.12
C ASP A 143 -8.81 54.77 -19.71
N GLU A 144 -7.98 55.11 -20.70
CA GLU A 144 -7.11 56.32 -20.87
C GLU A 144 -5.74 56.43 -20.14
N ASP A 145 -4.68 56.23 -20.96
CA ASP A 145 -3.47 57.06 -21.17
C ASP A 145 -2.21 57.10 -20.25
N ASP A 146 -1.12 57.54 -20.90
CA ASP A 146 0.22 58.01 -20.50
C ASP A 146 1.22 57.13 -19.69
N ASP A 147 2.10 56.48 -20.48
CA ASP A 147 3.56 56.72 -20.60
C ASP A 147 4.58 56.54 -19.40
N ALA A 148 5.84 56.32 -19.80
CA ALA A 148 7.10 56.49 -19.06
C ALA A 148 7.60 55.50 -17.95
N ARG A 149 8.73 54.84 -18.31
CA ARG A 149 10.00 54.67 -17.54
C ARG A 149 10.12 53.76 -16.28
N GLU A 150 11.02 52.78 -16.48
CA GLU A 150 12.23 52.47 -15.68
C GLU A 150 12.22 51.70 -14.33
N ASP A 151 13.13 50.72 -14.34
CA ASP A 151 13.98 50.13 -13.28
C ASP A 151 13.46 49.21 -12.16
N ARG A 152 14.40 48.36 -11.74
CA ARG A 152 14.47 47.49 -10.55
C ARG A 152 15.11 48.32 -9.39
N PRO A 153 15.14 47.90 -8.09
CA PRO A 153 15.34 46.50 -7.70
C PRO A 153 14.80 46.02 -6.31
N ARG A 154 15.08 44.73 -6.04
CA ARG A 154 15.33 44.07 -4.73
C ARG A 154 14.28 44.19 -3.61
N ARG A 155 13.99 43.03 -3.02
CA ARG A 155 13.13 42.84 -1.85
C ARG A 155 13.98 42.40 -0.66
N THR A 156 13.73 42.98 0.50
CA THR A 156 14.24 42.53 1.82
C THR A 156 13.06 42.50 2.78
N ASP A 157 13.11 41.66 3.80
CA ASP A 157 11.97 41.34 4.67
C ASP A 157 11.66 42.42 5.72
N ASN A 158 10.40 42.48 6.19
CA ASN A 158 10.06 42.30 7.62
C ASN A 158 8.56 42.43 7.97
N ILE A 159 8.10 41.49 8.82
CA ILE A 159 7.30 41.66 10.07
C ILE A 159 5.87 42.28 9.97
N THR A 160 4.77 41.51 10.15
CA THR A 160 3.98 41.25 11.40
C THR A 160 3.14 42.48 11.85
N HIS A 161 1.91 42.46 12.40
CA HIS A 161 1.08 41.49 13.15
C HIS A 161 -0.35 41.35 12.51
N THR A 162 -1.43 40.73 13.03
CA THR A 162 -1.97 40.53 14.41
C THR A 162 -3.03 39.39 14.40
N VAL A 163 -3.14 38.52 15.44
CA VAL A 163 -4.22 38.49 16.48
C VAL A 163 -5.64 38.39 15.88
N LYS A 164 -6.55 37.46 16.20
CA LYS A 164 -6.77 36.43 17.27
C LYS A 164 -7.89 35.46 16.75
N MET A 165 -8.35 34.33 17.31
CA MET A 165 -8.08 33.38 18.43
C MET A 165 -8.73 32.02 17.99
N ASP A 166 -8.90 30.89 18.71
CA ASP A 166 -8.62 30.49 20.11
C ASP A 166 -8.25 28.99 20.22
N LYS A 167 -7.80 28.56 21.42
CA LYS A 167 -7.53 27.16 21.85
C LYS A 167 -8.45 26.84 23.05
N PRO A 168 -8.74 25.57 23.43
CA PRO A 168 -7.76 24.52 23.81
C PRO A 168 -8.23 23.10 23.39
N ALA A 169 -7.69 21.92 23.77
CA ALA A 169 -6.48 21.35 24.42
C ALA A 169 -6.53 19.83 24.10
N ALA A 170 -5.57 18.92 24.35
CA ALA A 170 -4.11 18.84 24.57
C ALA A 170 -3.77 17.34 24.25
N VAL A 171 -2.57 16.76 24.27
CA VAL A 171 -1.30 17.02 24.97
C VAL A 171 -0.15 16.59 24.05
N THR A 172 0.96 17.32 24.06
CA THR A 172 2.29 16.78 23.71
C THR A 172 3.33 17.61 24.44
N GLU A 173 4.05 16.98 25.36
CA GLU A 173 5.04 17.63 26.21
C GLU A 173 6.43 17.42 25.61
N PHE A 174 7.09 18.51 25.21
CA PHE A 174 8.47 18.48 24.71
C PHE A 174 9.42 19.07 25.74
N ILE A 175 10.33 18.23 26.21
CA ILE A 175 11.42 18.60 27.12
C ILE A 175 12.33 19.62 26.41
N ARG A 176 12.53 20.79 27.04
CA ARG A 176 13.58 21.73 26.61
C ARG A 176 14.92 21.25 27.17
N VAL A 177 15.82 20.83 26.28
CA VAL A 177 17.25 20.79 26.57
C VAL A 177 17.85 22.13 26.12
N THR A 178 18.25 22.97 27.06
CA THR A 178 19.10 24.13 26.79
C THR A 178 20.54 23.68 26.61
N ARG A 179 21.18 24.11 25.52
CA ARG A 179 22.64 24.20 25.43
C ARG A 179 23.09 25.50 26.09
N GLU A 180 24.21 25.44 26.76
CA GLU A 180 25.09 26.59 27.03
C GLU A 180 26.49 26.15 26.63
N ASP A 181 27.22 27.01 25.91
CA ASP A 181 28.59 26.75 25.44
C ASP A 181 29.61 27.43 26.38
N ASP A 182 30.78 26.79 26.52
CA ASP A 182 32.11 27.32 26.84
C ASP A 182 32.31 28.41 27.94
N GLY A 183 33.00 28.01 29.01
CA GLY A 183 33.66 28.89 29.99
C GLY A 183 34.88 28.18 30.62
N GLU A 184 35.99 28.91 30.82
CA GLU A 184 37.29 28.32 31.19
C GLU A 184 37.44 27.91 32.67
N SER A 185 38.25 26.85 32.85
CA SER A 185 39.06 26.43 34.03
C SER A 185 38.77 26.97 35.45
N ASP A 186 38.69 26.02 36.41
CA ASP A 186 39.67 25.96 37.51
C ASP A 186 39.68 24.60 38.24
N GLU A 187 40.83 24.18 38.78
CA GLU A 187 40.98 22.95 39.60
C GLU A 187 40.83 23.25 41.11
N VAL A 188 39.76 22.78 41.79
CA VAL A 188 39.75 22.72 43.27
C VAL A 188 39.08 21.44 43.83
N ALA A 189 39.86 20.75 44.67
CA ALA A 189 39.63 19.62 45.58
C ALA A 189 38.20 19.11 45.93
N LEU A 190 38.10 17.78 46.09
CA LEU A 190 37.04 17.12 46.86
C LEU A 190 37.21 17.31 48.38
N PRO A 191 36.11 17.45 49.14
CA PRO A 191 36.04 17.11 50.55
C PRO A 191 35.30 15.75 50.78
N PRO A 192 35.82 14.84 51.63
CA PRO A 192 35.08 13.66 52.06
C PRO A 192 34.28 13.93 53.36
N THR A 193 33.13 13.26 53.55
CA THR A 193 32.80 12.53 54.81
C THR A 193 31.45 11.79 54.79
N THR A 194 31.48 10.64 55.43
CA THR A 194 30.42 9.76 55.96
C THR A 194 29.05 10.37 56.33
N GLY A 195 28.02 9.90 55.62
CA GLY A 195 26.85 9.16 56.14
C GLY A 195 26.14 9.53 57.46
N ALA A 196 24.83 9.75 57.35
CA ALA A 196 23.81 9.51 58.39
C ALA A 196 22.51 9.01 57.74
N GLU A 197 21.68 8.26 58.47
CA GLU A 197 20.47 7.62 57.94
C GLU A 197 19.24 8.56 57.96
N GLY A 198 18.35 8.44 56.97
CA GLY A 198 17.09 9.18 56.91
C GLY A 198 16.15 8.61 55.85
N THR A 199 15.13 7.87 56.27
CA THR A 199 14.21 7.16 55.37
C THR A 199 13.20 8.08 54.70
N SER A 200 13.20 8.11 53.36
CA SER A 200 12.02 8.46 52.56
C SER A 200 11.88 7.47 51.40
N ALA A 201 10.65 7.07 51.11
CA ALA A 201 10.33 6.11 50.05
C ALA A 201 9.70 6.84 48.86
N GLY A 202 10.25 6.65 47.66
CA GLY A 202 9.72 7.27 46.44
C GLY A 202 10.50 6.85 45.20
N ALA A 203 9.86 6.02 44.36
CA ALA A 203 10.21 5.74 42.96
C ALA A 203 11.70 5.86 42.56
N ARG A 204 12.50 4.82 42.85
CA ARG A 204 13.65 4.51 41.97
C ARG A 204 13.09 4.12 40.61
N VAL A 205 13.04 5.07 39.68
CA VAL A 205 12.89 4.78 38.25
C VAL A 205 14.13 3.99 37.86
N ARG A 206 13.97 2.67 37.68
CA ARG A 206 14.94 1.90 36.92
C ARG A 206 14.81 2.38 35.48
N PHE A 207 15.74 3.22 35.06
CA PHE A 207 16.26 3.08 33.72
C PHE A 207 16.96 1.73 33.69
N ASP A 208 16.21 0.67 33.37
CA ASP A 208 16.78 -0.52 32.77
C ASP A 208 17.26 -0.06 31.37
N VAL A 209 18.43 0.58 31.36
CA VAL A 209 19.26 0.67 30.16
C VAL A 209 19.56 -0.78 29.82
N ASP A 210 18.96 -1.27 28.75
CA ASP A 210 19.19 -2.62 28.24
C ASP A 210 20.67 -2.78 27.91
N THR A 211 21.41 -3.23 28.92
CA THR A 211 22.72 -3.85 28.77
C THR A 211 22.47 -4.99 27.80
N PRO A 212 23.08 -4.98 26.59
CA PRO A 212 22.64 -5.82 25.49
C PRO A 212 22.59 -7.26 25.97
N SER A 213 21.38 -7.83 25.90
CA SER A 213 21.08 -9.16 26.46
C SER A 213 22.09 -10.19 25.95
N GLY A 214 22.35 -11.20 26.80
CA GLY A 214 23.48 -12.13 26.72
C GLY A 214 23.74 -12.80 25.36
N PRO A 215 24.88 -13.52 25.24
CA PRO A 215 25.50 -13.88 23.97
C PRO A 215 24.50 -14.42 22.96
N HIS A 216 24.52 -13.83 21.76
CA HIS A 216 23.49 -14.03 20.74
C HIS A 216 23.17 -15.51 20.53
N GLU A 217 21.90 -15.87 20.76
CA GLU A 217 21.43 -17.25 20.71
C GLU A 217 21.35 -17.77 19.26
N ASP A 218 21.24 -16.85 18.29
CA ASP A 218 21.34 -17.12 16.86
C ASP A 218 22.79 -17.46 16.46
N ILE A 219 22.95 -18.42 15.54
CA ILE A 219 24.27 -18.83 15.04
C ILE A 219 24.63 -17.93 13.87
N GLU A 220 25.69 -17.13 14.00
CA GLU A 220 26.30 -16.37 12.89
C GLU A 220 26.80 -17.32 11.80
N VAL A 221 26.41 -17.05 10.55
CA VAL A 221 26.79 -17.84 9.37
C VAL A 221 27.73 -17.03 8.49
N GLY A 222 28.97 -17.50 8.38
CA GLY A 222 29.99 -16.92 7.52
C GLY A 222 30.46 -15.53 7.96
N VAL A 223 31.38 -14.97 7.16
CA VAL A 223 31.78 -13.57 7.27
C VAL A 223 30.72 -12.66 6.65
N GLY A 224 30.47 -11.51 7.28
CA GLY A 224 29.50 -10.53 6.81
C GLY A 224 29.68 -10.16 5.34
N ILE A 225 28.56 -10.06 4.63
CA ILE A 225 28.49 -9.84 3.19
C ILE A 225 28.37 -8.32 2.96
N PRO A 226 29.32 -7.68 2.24
CA PRO A 226 29.20 -6.27 1.93
C PRO A 226 27.99 -6.04 1.01
N ALA A 227 27.14 -5.09 1.39
CA ALA A 227 25.90 -4.78 0.71
C ALA A 227 25.83 -3.28 0.37
N ASP A 228 25.35 -3.00 -0.83
CA ASP A 228 25.32 -1.65 -1.38
C ASP A 228 24.09 -0.87 -0.88
N GLU A 229 24.26 0.43 -0.68
CA GLU A 229 23.21 1.37 -0.24
C GLU A 229 23.10 2.54 -1.22
N TRP A 230 21.89 2.97 -1.58
CA TRP A 230 21.69 4.02 -2.57
C TRP A 230 21.54 5.41 -1.94
N ASP A 231 22.54 6.28 -2.16
CA ASP A 231 22.47 7.68 -1.77
C ASP A 231 21.64 8.48 -2.78
N TYR A 232 20.39 8.80 -2.43
CA TYR A 232 19.50 9.58 -3.30
C TYR A 232 19.94 11.03 -3.53
N ARG A 233 20.73 11.61 -2.61
CA ARG A 233 21.20 13.00 -2.68
C ARG A 233 22.32 13.11 -3.70
N LYS A 234 23.23 12.12 -3.71
CA LYS A 234 24.33 12.00 -4.69
C LYS A 234 23.90 11.29 -5.99
N ARG A 235 22.82 10.51 -5.97
CA ARG A 235 22.36 9.58 -7.02
C ARG A 235 23.42 8.53 -7.38
N VAL A 236 24.07 7.98 -6.35
CA VAL A 236 25.15 7.00 -6.48
C VAL A 236 24.86 5.82 -5.56
N LEU A 237 25.07 4.61 -6.07
CA LEU A 237 25.09 3.39 -5.29
C LEU A 237 26.45 3.32 -4.56
N LEU A 238 26.43 3.33 -3.23
CA LEU A 238 27.62 3.29 -2.39
C LEU A 238 28.04 1.83 -2.21
N PRO A 239 29.18 1.38 -2.78
CA PRO A 239 29.57 -0.02 -2.75
C PRO A 239 29.96 -0.45 -1.34
N GLY A 240 29.37 -1.53 -0.84
CA GLY A 240 29.65 -2.09 0.48
C GLY A 240 29.46 -1.12 1.65
N HIS A 241 28.54 -0.14 1.56
CA HIS A 241 28.27 0.79 2.65
C HIS A 241 27.62 0.12 3.87
N CYS A 242 26.90 -0.97 3.64
CA CYS A 242 26.30 -1.81 4.66
C CYS A 242 26.99 -3.18 4.72
N MET A 243 26.82 -3.88 5.83
CA MET A 243 27.25 -5.26 6.01
C MET A 243 26.04 -6.12 6.41
N VAL A 244 25.71 -7.11 5.60
CA VAL A 244 24.66 -8.09 5.89
C VAL A 244 25.31 -9.30 6.55
N GLN A 245 25.03 -9.51 7.83
CA GLN A 245 25.47 -10.70 8.56
C GLN A 245 24.34 -11.73 8.56
N GLU A 246 24.64 -12.93 8.07
CA GLU A 246 23.67 -14.03 8.07
C GLU A 246 23.62 -14.73 9.43
N PHE A 247 22.44 -15.16 9.83
CA PHE A 247 22.14 -15.85 11.09
C PHE A 247 21.22 -17.05 10.84
N ILE A 248 21.44 -18.16 11.54
CA ILE A 248 20.45 -19.25 11.67
C ILE A 248 19.90 -19.22 13.10
N GLY A 249 18.58 -19.06 13.22
CA GLY A 249 17.89 -19.15 14.50
C GLY A 249 17.98 -20.56 15.07
N ARG A 250 18.39 -20.69 16.34
CA ARG A 250 18.34 -21.97 17.05
C ARG A 250 16.88 -22.36 17.29
N SER A 251 16.48 -23.51 16.75
CA SER A 251 15.15 -24.05 17.01
C SER A 251 15.09 -24.54 18.47
N ALA A 252 14.15 -23.99 19.25
CA ALA A 252 13.97 -24.34 20.67
C ALA A 252 13.39 -25.75 20.88
N GLY A 253 12.86 -26.37 19.81
CA GLY A 253 12.26 -27.69 19.81
C GLY A 253 11.40 -27.89 18.56
N GLY A 254 10.90 -29.12 18.38
CA GLY A 254 9.90 -29.41 17.36
C GLY A 254 8.53 -28.88 17.78
N GLU A 255 8.25 -27.61 17.50
CA GLU A 255 6.94 -27.03 17.77
C GLU A 255 5.93 -27.37 16.66
N ALA A 256 4.81 -27.97 17.07
CA ALA A 256 3.66 -28.12 16.19
C ALA A 256 3.02 -26.77 15.87
N LEU A 257 2.23 -26.70 14.79
CA LEU A 257 1.47 -25.51 14.44
C LEU A 257 0.53 -25.13 15.60
N PRO A 258 0.49 -23.87 16.08
CA PRO A 258 -0.40 -23.49 17.18
C PRO A 258 -1.88 -23.73 16.87
N GLU A 259 -2.65 -24.25 17.83
CA GLU A 259 -4.06 -24.65 17.60
C GLU A 259 -4.96 -23.51 17.07
N ARG A 260 -4.67 -22.26 17.45
CA ARG A 260 -5.33 -21.05 16.93
C ARG A 260 -5.25 -20.93 15.40
N LEU A 261 -4.20 -21.48 14.80
CA LEU A 261 -3.95 -21.48 13.36
C LEU A 261 -4.54 -22.68 12.64
N HIS A 262 -4.85 -23.80 13.31
CA HIS A 262 -5.35 -25.03 12.66
C HIS A 262 -6.53 -24.77 11.70
N LYS A 263 -7.53 -24.00 12.14
CA LYS A 263 -8.71 -23.65 11.32
C LYS A 263 -8.35 -22.77 10.12
N HIS A 264 -7.42 -21.82 10.32
CA HIS A 264 -6.95 -20.89 9.30
C HIS A 264 -6.06 -21.58 8.26
N ALA A 265 -5.13 -22.43 8.70
CA ALA A 265 -4.28 -23.26 7.86
C ALA A 265 -5.12 -24.26 7.04
N HIS A 266 -6.07 -24.98 7.64
CA HIS A 266 -6.95 -25.89 6.88
C HIS A 266 -7.79 -25.15 5.82
N LYS A 267 -8.28 -23.94 6.14
CA LYS A 267 -9.00 -23.09 5.18
C LYS A 267 -8.08 -22.65 4.03
N LEU A 268 -6.89 -22.12 4.33
CA LEU A 268 -5.89 -21.71 3.34
C LEU A 268 -5.43 -22.87 2.47
N ARG A 269 -5.05 -24.02 3.06
CA ARG A 269 -4.64 -25.24 2.35
C ARG A 269 -5.72 -25.71 1.37
N ARG A 270 -7.01 -25.60 1.72
CA ARG A 270 -8.12 -25.92 0.80
C ARG A 270 -8.28 -24.89 -0.33
N GLN A 271 -8.03 -23.60 -0.07
CA GLN A 271 -8.04 -22.56 -1.10
C GLN A 271 -6.82 -22.68 -2.04
N PHE A 272 -5.65 -23.05 -1.51
CA PHE A 272 -4.42 -23.28 -2.27
C PHE A 272 -4.47 -24.58 -3.08
N ALA A 273 -5.07 -25.65 -2.54
CA ALA A 273 -5.36 -26.87 -3.30
C ALA A 273 -6.25 -26.62 -4.54
N ALA A 274 -7.07 -25.57 -4.54
CA ALA A 274 -7.84 -25.15 -5.73
C ALA A 274 -7.03 -24.30 -6.74
N LEU A 275 -5.82 -23.86 -6.38
CA LEU A 275 -4.85 -23.18 -7.26
C LEU A 275 -3.74 -24.12 -7.77
N VAL A 276 -3.68 -25.36 -7.25
CA VAL A 276 -2.85 -26.44 -7.80
C VAL A 276 -3.26 -26.68 -9.26
N PRO A 277 -2.29 -26.76 -10.19
CA PRO A 277 -2.58 -27.03 -11.59
C PRO A 277 -3.26 -28.39 -11.77
N GLN A 278 -4.54 -28.36 -12.13
CA GLN A 278 -5.26 -29.57 -12.49
C GLN A 278 -4.83 -30.03 -13.89
N ARG A 279 -4.78 -31.35 -14.11
CA ARG A 279 -4.53 -31.93 -15.43
C ARG A 279 -5.62 -31.49 -16.40
N GLN A 280 -5.30 -30.54 -17.28
CA GLN A 280 -6.29 -29.98 -18.19
C GLN A 280 -6.27 -30.74 -19.51
N TRP A 281 -7.43 -31.28 -19.87
CA TRP A 281 -7.70 -31.79 -21.21
C TRP A 281 -7.88 -30.59 -22.15
N LEU A 282 -6.88 -30.33 -22.98
CA LEU A 282 -6.96 -29.34 -24.05
C LEU A 282 -7.57 -30.02 -25.27
N ARG A 283 -8.76 -29.57 -25.66
CA ARG A 283 -9.47 -29.98 -26.87
C ARG A 283 -8.96 -29.25 -28.10
N GLY A 284 -9.35 -29.72 -29.28
CA GLY A 284 -8.99 -29.09 -30.56
C GLY A 284 -7.46 -28.96 -30.77
N GLN A 285 -6.69 -30.01 -30.47
CA GLN A 285 -5.24 -30.03 -30.61
C GLN A 285 -4.82 -30.81 -31.88
N PRO A 286 -3.73 -30.42 -32.57
CA PRO A 286 -3.31 -31.08 -33.81
C PRO A 286 -2.75 -32.49 -33.59
N ASP A 287 -2.35 -32.80 -32.35
CA ASP A 287 -1.88 -34.09 -31.87
C ASP A 287 -2.28 -34.22 -30.39
N GLY A 288 -2.47 -35.43 -29.88
CA GLY A 288 -2.95 -35.69 -28.53
C GLY A 288 -3.24 -37.15 -28.22
N THR A 289 -3.51 -37.43 -26.94
CA THR A 289 -3.68 -38.78 -26.38
C THR A 289 -5.00 -39.46 -26.76
N GLU A 290 -6.05 -38.70 -27.06
CA GLU A 290 -7.37 -39.20 -27.44
C GLU A 290 -7.94 -38.39 -28.61
N PRO A 291 -8.79 -38.95 -29.48
CA PRO A 291 -9.47 -38.18 -30.54
C PRO A 291 -10.58 -37.29 -29.95
N ASP A 292 -10.67 -36.05 -30.43
CA ASP A 292 -11.75 -35.12 -30.07
C ASP A 292 -12.99 -35.43 -30.91
N LEU A 293 -13.88 -36.26 -30.36
CA LEU A 293 -15.10 -36.72 -31.04
C LEU A 293 -16.00 -35.55 -31.49
N ASP A 294 -16.06 -34.46 -30.73
CA ASP A 294 -16.87 -33.29 -31.10
C ASP A 294 -16.26 -32.53 -32.28
N ALA A 295 -14.93 -32.49 -32.41
CA ALA A 295 -14.24 -31.95 -33.58
C ALA A 295 -14.40 -32.87 -34.81
N TYR A 296 -14.28 -34.19 -34.63
CA TYR A 296 -14.49 -35.19 -35.68
C TYR A 296 -15.92 -35.17 -36.26
N VAL A 297 -16.95 -35.06 -35.40
CA VAL A 297 -18.34 -34.97 -35.84
C VAL A 297 -18.60 -33.70 -36.64
N ARG A 298 -18.02 -32.56 -36.26
CA ARG A 298 -18.10 -31.30 -37.03
C ARG A 298 -17.42 -31.44 -38.39
N LEU A 299 -16.16 -31.85 -38.44
CA LEU A 299 -15.43 -32.06 -39.69
C LEU A 299 -16.18 -33.03 -40.64
N HIS A 300 -16.84 -34.06 -40.11
CA HIS A 300 -17.65 -34.96 -40.93
C HIS A 300 -18.92 -34.29 -41.47
N ALA A 301 -19.65 -33.53 -40.65
CA ALA A 301 -20.82 -32.76 -41.08
C ALA A 301 -20.45 -31.67 -42.10
N ASP A 302 -19.38 -30.92 -41.87
CA ASP A 302 -18.89 -29.88 -42.76
C ASP A 302 -18.42 -30.45 -44.10
N ARG A 303 -17.76 -31.63 -44.10
CA ARG A 303 -17.45 -32.37 -45.35
C ARG A 303 -18.69 -32.76 -46.14
N ILE A 304 -19.76 -33.22 -45.47
CA ILE A 304 -21.04 -33.52 -46.12
C ILE A 304 -21.69 -32.24 -46.69
N ALA A 305 -21.49 -31.10 -46.04
CA ALA A 305 -21.95 -29.79 -46.51
C ALA A 305 -21.06 -29.16 -47.62
N GLY A 306 -19.99 -29.84 -48.07
CA GLY A 306 -19.05 -29.34 -49.08
C GLY A 306 -17.97 -28.39 -48.55
N GLY A 307 -17.84 -28.27 -47.23
CA GLY A 307 -16.78 -27.52 -46.55
C GLY A 307 -15.38 -28.11 -46.81
N HIS A 308 -14.40 -27.22 -46.95
CA HIS A 308 -12.99 -27.55 -47.24
C HIS A 308 -12.07 -27.24 -46.04
N GLU A 309 -12.53 -27.50 -44.81
CA GLU A 309 -11.65 -27.44 -43.63
C GLU A 309 -10.54 -28.50 -43.71
N ARG A 310 -9.40 -28.18 -43.11
CA ARG A 310 -8.22 -29.06 -43.06
C ARG A 310 -8.31 -30.00 -41.86
N GLU A 311 -7.79 -31.22 -42.01
CA GLU A 311 -7.58 -32.15 -40.90
C GLU A 311 -6.48 -31.62 -39.96
N GLN A 312 -6.91 -30.76 -39.04
CA GLN A 312 -6.11 -30.16 -37.97
C GLN A 312 -7.01 -30.08 -36.74
N ASN A 313 -6.41 -30.03 -35.55
CA ASN A 313 -7.15 -29.80 -34.31
C ASN A 313 -8.22 -30.88 -33.99
N LEU A 314 -7.89 -32.16 -34.25
CA LEU A 314 -8.79 -33.31 -34.09
C LEU A 314 -8.54 -34.16 -32.84
N TYR A 315 -7.61 -33.76 -31.96
CA TYR A 315 -7.22 -34.51 -30.76
C TYR A 315 -7.44 -33.74 -29.46
N ILE A 316 -7.53 -34.48 -28.36
CA ILE A 316 -7.50 -33.98 -26.99
C ILE A 316 -6.14 -34.34 -26.38
N ALA A 317 -5.38 -33.33 -25.97
CA ALA A 317 -4.10 -33.51 -25.27
C ALA A 317 -4.27 -33.21 -23.78
N GLN A 318 -3.98 -34.19 -22.91
CA GLN A 318 -3.88 -33.93 -21.47
C GLN A 318 -2.56 -33.21 -21.18
N ARG A 319 -2.61 -31.92 -20.81
CA ARG A 319 -1.41 -31.17 -20.37
C ARG A 319 -1.37 -31.03 -18.86
N ASN A 320 -0.26 -31.48 -18.28
CA ASN A 320 0.15 -31.15 -16.91
C ASN A 320 0.79 -29.75 -16.96
N ARG A 321 0.19 -28.75 -16.29
CA ARG A 321 0.72 -27.39 -16.27
C ARG A 321 1.61 -27.23 -15.03
N GLU A 322 2.83 -27.73 -15.10
CA GLU A 322 3.74 -27.73 -13.94
C GLU A 322 4.10 -26.28 -13.54
N ARG A 323 4.01 -25.99 -12.24
CA ARG A 323 4.29 -24.68 -11.66
C ARG A 323 5.79 -24.54 -11.41
N ASP A 324 6.47 -23.93 -12.37
CA ASP A 324 7.89 -23.60 -12.26
C ASP A 324 8.11 -22.26 -11.54
N LEU A 325 8.08 -22.30 -10.21
CA LEU A 325 8.02 -21.13 -9.34
C LEU A 325 8.88 -21.27 -8.07
N SER A 326 9.69 -20.23 -7.81
CA SER A 326 10.31 -19.98 -6.51
C SER A 326 9.69 -18.76 -5.82
N CYS A 327 9.21 -18.94 -4.59
CA CYS A 327 8.61 -17.90 -3.75
C CYS A 327 9.47 -17.64 -2.51
N MET A 328 10.08 -16.46 -2.40
CA MET A 328 10.74 -16.02 -1.17
C MET A 328 9.77 -15.23 -0.31
N VAL A 329 9.77 -15.49 1.00
CA VAL A 329 9.10 -14.64 1.99
C VAL A 329 10.18 -14.00 2.86
N LEU A 330 10.22 -12.67 2.88
CA LEU A 330 11.15 -11.85 3.65
C LEU A 330 10.35 -11.02 4.67
N ALA A 331 10.51 -11.32 5.95
CA ALA A 331 9.80 -10.65 7.03
C ALA A 331 10.68 -9.65 7.79
N ASP A 332 10.12 -8.46 8.03
CA ASP A 332 10.65 -7.45 8.96
C ASP A 332 10.49 -7.94 10.40
N LEU A 333 11.52 -7.71 11.23
CA LEU A 333 11.57 -8.19 12.62
C LEU A 333 11.87 -7.06 13.63
N SER A 334 11.79 -5.78 13.24
CA SER A 334 12.24 -4.63 14.04
C SER A 334 11.37 -4.27 15.26
N LEU A 335 11.75 -3.22 16.00
CA LEU A 335 11.10 -2.80 17.25
C LEU A 335 9.62 -2.40 17.10
N SER A 336 9.19 -1.95 15.92
CA SER A 336 7.78 -1.68 15.64
C SER A 336 6.90 -2.94 15.74
N THR A 337 7.51 -4.13 15.79
CA THR A 337 6.80 -5.38 16.06
C THR A 337 6.24 -5.51 17.50
N GLU A 338 6.64 -4.62 18.44
CA GLU A 338 5.96 -4.45 19.74
C GLU A 338 4.62 -3.69 19.65
N ALA A 339 4.34 -3.00 18.55
CA ALA A 339 3.07 -2.31 18.35
C ALA A 339 1.90 -3.30 18.46
N ARG A 340 0.83 -2.91 19.15
CA ARG A 340 -0.33 -3.79 19.40
C ARG A 340 -1.36 -3.65 18.29
N VAL A 341 -1.49 -4.69 17.46
CA VAL A 341 -2.55 -4.81 16.44
C VAL A 341 -3.93 -4.93 17.10
N SER A 342 -3.98 -5.48 18.30
CA SER A 342 -5.15 -5.55 19.18
C SER A 342 -4.69 -5.60 20.64
N PRO A 343 -5.55 -5.30 21.64
CA PRO A 343 -5.14 -5.24 23.04
C PRO A 343 -4.36 -6.48 23.54
N ALA A 344 -4.65 -7.65 22.98
CA ALA A 344 -4.06 -8.94 23.33
C ALA A 344 -3.05 -9.52 22.31
N GLN A 345 -2.64 -8.79 21.26
CA GLN A 345 -1.72 -9.31 20.24
C GLN A 345 -0.76 -8.24 19.69
N CYS A 346 0.55 -8.56 19.69
CA CYS A 346 1.60 -7.71 19.15
C CYS A 346 1.79 -7.96 17.64
N VAL A 347 2.38 -7.00 16.91
CA VAL A 347 2.70 -7.16 15.49
C VAL A 347 3.62 -8.37 15.25
N ILE A 348 4.59 -8.65 16.13
CA ILE A 348 5.46 -9.84 16.01
C ILE A 348 4.64 -11.14 15.92
N ASP A 349 3.60 -11.28 16.72
CA ASP A 349 2.74 -12.48 16.73
C ASP A 349 1.96 -12.60 15.42
N VAL A 350 1.53 -11.48 14.84
CA VAL A 350 0.86 -11.45 13.53
C VAL A 350 1.84 -11.81 12.42
N ILE A 351 3.11 -11.40 12.50
CA ILE A 351 4.15 -11.78 11.53
C ILE A 351 4.50 -13.27 11.65
N ARG A 352 4.71 -13.79 12.86
CA ARG A 352 4.91 -15.24 13.12
C ARG A 352 3.74 -16.07 12.59
N ASP A 353 2.51 -15.71 12.96
CA ASP A 353 1.30 -16.40 12.52
C ASP A 353 1.14 -16.32 10.99
N SER A 354 1.46 -15.18 10.38
CA SER A 354 1.45 -15.02 8.92
C SER A 354 2.48 -15.94 8.25
N LEU A 355 3.73 -15.97 8.72
CA LEU A 355 4.80 -16.82 8.19
C LEU A 355 4.43 -18.30 8.26
N MET A 356 3.88 -18.76 9.39
CA MET A 356 3.40 -20.14 9.53
C MET A 356 2.24 -20.45 8.56
N LEU A 357 1.26 -19.55 8.41
CA LEU A 357 0.15 -19.72 7.47
C LEU A 357 0.59 -19.68 6.00
N PHE A 358 1.59 -18.85 5.65
CA PHE A 358 2.23 -18.84 4.33
C PHE A 358 2.90 -20.18 4.03
N ALA A 359 3.67 -20.71 4.98
CA ALA A 359 4.39 -21.96 4.82
C ALA A 359 3.44 -23.16 4.65
N GLU A 360 2.36 -23.24 5.44
CA GLU A 360 1.30 -24.25 5.27
C GLU A 360 0.61 -24.14 3.90
N ALA A 361 0.36 -22.93 3.41
CA ALA A 361 -0.28 -22.70 2.11
C ALA A 361 0.61 -23.13 0.93
N LEU A 362 1.88 -22.71 0.93
CA LEU A 362 2.85 -23.02 -0.12
C LEU A 362 3.25 -24.51 -0.12
N THR A 363 3.38 -25.12 1.06
CA THR A 363 3.57 -26.58 1.19
C THR A 363 2.39 -27.37 0.61
N ALA A 364 1.18 -26.82 0.64
CA ALA A 364 -0.02 -27.47 0.10
C ALA A 364 -0.22 -27.28 -1.41
N THR A 365 0.42 -26.30 -2.07
CA THR A 365 0.55 -26.28 -3.53
C THR A 365 1.76 -27.05 -4.05
N GLY A 366 2.80 -27.22 -3.22
CA GLY A 366 4.07 -27.84 -3.63
C GLY A 366 5.00 -26.87 -4.36
N ASP A 367 4.71 -25.57 -4.35
CA ASP A 367 5.60 -24.54 -4.91
C ASP A 367 6.91 -24.45 -4.11
N ARG A 368 8.06 -24.20 -4.76
CA ARG A 368 9.34 -24.05 -4.04
C ARG A 368 9.32 -22.74 -3.26
N PHE A 369 9.62 -22.77 -1.97
CA PHE A 369 9.65 -21.56 -1.16
C PHE A 369 10.73 -21.53 -0.09
N GLY A 370 11.16 -20.32 0.27
CA GLY A 370 12.05 -20.07 1.41
C GLY A 370 11.49 -18.95 2.30
N LEU A 371 11.78 -19.03 3.60
CA LEU A 371 11.37 -18.08 4.63
C LEU A 371 12.62 -17.46 5.26
N PHE A 372 12.65 -16.14 5.31
CA PHE A 372 13.77 -15.36 5.81
C PHE A 372 13.23 -14.18 6.62
N GLY A 373 13.93 -13.79 7.67
CA GLY A 373 13.68 -12.58 8.43
C GLY A 373 14.84 -11.61 8.30
N PHE A 374 14.62 -10.32 8.56
CA PHE A 374 15.70 -9.35 8.68
C PHE A 374 15.45 -8.34 9.79
N SER A 375 16.54 -7.83 10.36
CA SER A 375 16.57 -6.67 11.24
C SER A 375 17.89 -5.92 11.05
N SER A 376 17.98 -4.68 11.52
CA SER A 376 19.21 -3.90 11.57
C SER A 376 19.55 -3.62 13.03
N GLN A 377 20.84 -3.52 13.34
CA GLN A 377 21.34 -2.90 14.57
C GLN A 377 22.21 -1.67 14.28
N THR A 378 22.96 -1.72 13.17
CA THR A 378 23.66 -0.58 12.54
C THR A 378 23.82 -0.89 11.05
N ARG A 379 24.27 0.08 10.23
CA ARG A 379 24.73 -0.20 8.85
C ARG A 379 25.75 -1.35 8.75
N ALA A 380 26.59 -1.53 9.76
CA ALA A 380 27.63 -2.57 9.81
C ALA A 380 27.12 -3.91 10.38
N GLN A 381 25.83 -4.03 10.70
CA GLN A 381 25.20 -5.26 11.16
C GLN A 381 23.71 -5.28 10.80
N VAL A 382 23.42 -5.44 9.51
CA VAL A 382 22.10 -5.82 9.01
C VAL A 382 21.97 -7.33 9.18
N ARG A 383 21.18 -7.78 10.15
CA ARG A 383 20.97 -9.19 10.49
C ARG A 383 19.99 -9.85 9.52
N PHE A 384 20.38 -10.97 8.90
CA PHE A 384 19.56 -11.71 7.95
C PHE A 384 19.35 -13.15 8.44
N HIS A 385 18.14 -13.44 8.92
CA HIS A 385 17.80 -14.67 9.63
C HIS A 385 17.23 -15.72 8.66
N HIS A 386 17.93 -16.85 8.53
CA HIS A 386 17.52 -18.02 7.76
C HIS A 386 16.54 -18.86 8.57
N LEU A 387 15.25 -18.84 8.19
CA LEU A 387 14.18 -19.57 8.88
C LEU A 387 13.87 -20.89 8.16
N LYS A 388 13.84 -20.86 6.82
CA LYS A 388 13.70 -22.03 5.95
C LYS A 388 14.33 -21.76 4.58
N GLU A 389 15.36 -22.50 4.21
CA GLU A 389 15.91 -22.45 2.85
C GLU A 389 14.99 -23.09 1.80
N PHE A 390 15.22 -22.80 0.51
CA PHE A 390 14.44 -23.35 -0.62
C PHE A 390 14.50 -24.88 -0.70
N GLY A 391 15.67 -25.49 -0.42
CA GLY A 391 15.86 -26.95 -0.43
C GLY A 391 15.41 -27.67 0.84
N ALA A 392 15.07 -26.95 1.92
CA ALA A 392 14.60 -27.54 3.16
C ALA A 392 13.10 -27.89 3.08
N ASN A 393 12.67 -28.90 3.84
CA ASN A 393 11.25 -29.16 4.07
C ASN A 393 10.66 -28.15 5.07
N TRP A 394 9.32 -28.08 5.16
CA TRP A 394 8.63 -27.36 6.23
C TRP A 394 8.33 -28.34 7.38
N ASP A 395 9.24 -28.38 8.35
CA ASP A 395 9.21 -29.28 9.49
C ASP A 395 8.98 -28.54 10.82
N ASP A 396 8.85 -29.29 11.91
CA ASP A 396 8.62 -28.73 13.25
C ASP A 396 9.84 -27.94 13.76
N ALA A 397 11.04 -28.23 13.25
CA ALA A 397 12.23 -27.45 13.54
C ALA A 397 12.16 -26.04 12.91
N ALA A 398 11.70 -25.93 11.67
CA ALA A 398 11.45 -24.67 10.97
C ALA A 398 10.26 -23.90 11.58
N ARG A 399 9.20 -24.59 12.02
CA ARG A 399 8.14 -23.99 12.87
C ARG A 399 8.74 -23.38 14.14
N GLY A 400 9.58 -24.13 14.86
CA GLY A 400 10.28 -23.64 16.06
C GLY A 400 11.19 -22.42 15.80
N ARG A 401 11.86 -22.33 14.63
CA ARG A 401 12.62 -21.11 14.25
C ARG A 401 11.70 -19.91 14.07
N VAL A 402 10.52 -20.08 13.44
CA VAL A 402 9.55 -19.00 13.25
C VAL A 402 8.88 -18.60 14.58
N ALA A 403 8.61 -19.55 15.48
CA ALA A 403 8.08 -19.26 16.81
C ALA A 403 9.08 -18.49 17.68
N GLY A 404 10.37 -18.89 17.65
CA GLY A 404 11.46 -18.27 18.39
C GLY A 404 11.88 -16.87 17.93
N LEU A 405 11.32 -16.35 16.82
CA LEU A 405 11.61 -15.01 16.30
C LEU A 405 11.39 -13.92 17.38
N LYS A 406 12.46 -13.32 17.89
CA LYS A 406 12.41 -12.17 18.78
C LYS A 406 12.38 -10.85 17.97
N PRO A 407 11.73 -9.79 18.47
CA PRO A 407 11.96 -8.44 17.95
C PRO A 407 13.45 -8.08 17.99
N GLY A 408 13.98 -7.65 16.86
CA GLY A 408 15.27 -6.95 16.72
C GLY A 408 15.06 -5.44 16.71
N PHE A 409 16.13 -4.67 16.46
CA PHE A 409 16.08 -3.22 16.66
C PHE A 409 15.40 -2.48 15.50
N TYR A 410 15.98 -2.50 14.29
CA TYR A 410 15.66 -1.54 13.22
C TYR A 410 15.39 -2.18 11.85
N THR A 411 14.96 -1.38 10.87
CA THR A 411 14.51 -1.79 9.53
C THR A 411 15.34 -1.11 8.44
N ARG A 412 16.39 -1.80 7.95
CA ARG A 412 17.22 -1.37 6.81
C ARG A 412 16.92 -2.21 5.56
N ILE A 413 15.75 -1.98 4.96
CA ILE A 413 15.18 -2.86 3.91
C ILE A 413 16.05 -2.96 2.65
N GLY A 414 16.66 -1.87 2.17
CA GLY A 414 17.37 -1.87 0.88
C GLY A 414 18.48 -2.94 0.79
N PRO A 415 19.46 -2.95 1.70
CA PRO A 415 20.49 -4.00 1.76
C PRO A 415 19.93 -5.42 1.91
N ALA A 416 18.94 -5.63 2.79
CA ALA A 416 18.31 -6.93 2.99
C ALA A 416 17.56 -7.42 1.73
N LEU A 417 16.92 -6.52 0.99
CA LEU A 417 16.21 -6.82 -0.26
C LEU A 417 17.19 -7.11 -1.41
N ARG A 418 18.34 -6.44 -1.48
CA ARG A 418 19.43 -6.75 -2.44
C ARG A 418 20.04 -8.12 -2.18
N HIS A 419 20.26 -8.47 -0.92
CA HIS A 419 20.73 -9.80 -0.54
C HIS A 419 19.69 -10.89 -0.88
N ALA A 420 18.43 -10.68 -0.48
CA ALA A 420 17.33 -11.58 -0.83
C ALA A 420 17.14 -11.77 -2.35
N THR A 421 17.30 -10.70 -3.12
CA THR A 421 17.32 -10.74 -4.59
C THR A 421 18.45 -11.63 -5.11
N SER A 422 19.63 -11.58 -4.49
CA SER A 422 20.80 -12.38 -4.85
C SER A 422 20.69 -13.87 -4.46
N ILE A 423 19.83 -14.21 -3.50
CA ILE A 423 19.45 -15.60 -3.17
C ILE A 423 18.42 -16.14 -4.18
N LEU A 424 17.42 -15.33 -4.55
CA LEU A 424 16.40 -15.68 -5.55
C LEU A 424 16.96 -15.80 -6.97
N GLU A 425 17.96 -15.00 -7.33
CA GLU A 425 18.59 -15.01 -8.66
C GLU A 425 19.26 -16.37 -8.97
N ARG A 426 19.68 -17.10 -7.92
CA ARG A 426 20.26 -18.46 -7.99
C ARG A 426 19.24 -19.59 -8.13
N GLN A 427 17.93 -19.31 -8.14
CA GLN A 427 16.91 -20.34 -8.29
C GLN A 427 16.56 -20.55 -9.76
N ASP A 428 16.76 -21.76 -10.28
CA ASP A 428 16.52 -22.14 -11.68
C ASP A 428 15.02 -22.32 -12.02
N THR A 429 14.18 -21.36 -11.64
CA THR A 429 12.74 -21.33 -11.93
C THR A 429 12.35 -20.10 -12.74
N SER A 430 11.53 -20.29 -13.77
CA SER A 430 11.10 -19.25 -14.72
C SER A 430 10.29 -18.13 -14.07
N LEU A 431 9.50 -18.43 -13.03
CA LEU A 431 8.86 -17.43 -12.18
C LEU A 431 9.58 -17.32 -10.82
N ARG A 432 9.90 -16.09 -10.42
CA ARG A 432 10.54 -15.77 -9.13
C ARG A 432 9.74 -14.67 -8.44
N VAL A 433 9.21 -14.94 -7.25
CA VAL A 433 8.38 -14.01 -6.47
C VAL A 433 9.07 -13.69 -5.14
N LEU A 434 9.08 -12.41 -4.76
CA LEU A 434 9.63 -11.92 -3.50
C LEU A 434 8.54 -11.22 -2.70
N LEU A 435 7.98 -11.92 -1.72
CA LEU A 435 6.99 -11.40 -0.79
C LEU A 435 7.69 -10.72 0.37
N VAL A 436 7.54 -9.40 0.51
CA VAL A 436 8.05 -8.63 1.65
C VAL A 436 6.93 -8.41 2.65
N LEU A 437 7.08 -8.89 3.88
CA LEU A 437 6.18 -8.59 5.00
C LEU A 437 6.84 -7.52 5.86
N THR A 438 6.27 -6.32 5.94
CA THR A 438 6.79 -5.22 6.77
C THR A 438 5.64 -4.42 7.38
N ASP A 439 5.81 -3.98 8.62
CA ASP A 439 4.77 -3.30 9.41
C ASP A 439 4.68 -1.80 9.16
N GLY A 440 5.64 -1.19 8.44
CA GLY A 440 5.68 0.25 8.22
C GLY A 440 6.72 0.79 7.23
N LYS A 441 7.24 1.98 7.54
CA LYS A 441 8.30 2.67 6.79
C LYS A 441 9.67 2.16 7.28
N PRO A 442 10.73 2.13 6.43
CA PRO A 442 12.08 1.84 6.92
C PRO A 442 12.53 2.87 7.97
N HIS A 443 13.16 2.40 9.05
CA HIS A 443 13.59 3.19 10.20
C HIS A 443 14.85 2.57 10.79
N ASP A 444 15.96 3.32 10.91
CA ASP A 444 17.23 2.81 11.42
C ASP A 444 18.09 3.93 12.03
N ILE A 445 19.01 3.60 12.96
CA ILE A 445 19.92 4.58 13.58
C ILE A 445 20.97 5.03 12.55
N ASP A 446 20.62 6.04 11.78
CA ASP A 446 21.44 6.81 10.83
C ASP A 446 20.52 7.91 10.23
N TYR A 447 20.99 8.69 9.26
CA TYR A 447 20.14 9.53 8.38
C TYR A 447 19.18 8.71 7.46
N TYR A 448 18.84 7.48 7.83
CA TYR A 448 18.03 6.53 7.04
C TYR A 448 16.52 6.74 7.25
N GLU A 449 16.11 7.35 8.38
CA GLU A 449 14.74 7.47 8.92
C GLU A 449 13.70 8.20 8.04
N GLU A 450 14.11 8.87 6.97
CA GLU A 450 13.22 9.67 6.11
C GLU A 450 13.16 9.13 4.66
N ARG A 451 13.12 10.05 3.67
CA ARG A 451 13.15 9.79 2.24
C ARG A 451 14.33 8.91 1.79
N TYR A 452 15.40 8.83 2.58
CA TYR A 452 16.59 8.04 2.26
C TYR A 452 16.27 6.54 2.19
N GLY A 453 15.78 5.93 3.29
CA GLY A 453 15.43 4.51 3.31
C GLY A 453 14.31 4.14 2.32
N ILE A 454 13.40 5.07 2.06
CA ILE A 454 12.36 4.93 1.01
C ILE A 454 13.00 4.85 -0.38
N GLU A 455 13.84 5.81 -0.78
CA GLU A 455 14.42 5.83 -2.13
C GLU A 455 15.46 4.71 -2.33
N ASP A 456 16.19 4.31 -1.29
CA ASP A 456 17.07 3.14 -1.30
C ASP A 456 16.29 1.83 -1.50
N THR A 457 15.20 1.65 -0.75
CA THR A 457 14.25 0.53 -0.94
C THR A 457 13.67 0.53 -2.35
N ARG A 458 13.30 1.70 -2.89
CA ARG A 458 12.76 1.84 -4.25
C ARG A 458 13.77 1.38 -5.31
N MET A 459 15.05 1.72 -5.14
CA MET A 459 16.11 1.28 -6.04
C MET A 459 16.34 -0.23 -5.95
N ALA A 460 16.39 -0.81 -4.75
CA ALA A 460 16.47 -2.26 -4.57
C ALA A 460 15.27 -3.00 -5.22
N VAL A 461 14.04 -2.46 -5.12
CA VAL A 461 12.84 -2.99 -5.80
C VAL A 461 12.97 -2.92 -7.33
N LEU A 462 13.56 -1.86 -7.88
CA LEU A 462 13.83 -1.72 -9.32
C LEU A 462 14.95 -2.66 -9.80
N GLU A 463 15.98 -2.87 -8.99
CA GLU A 463 17.06 -3.84 -9.25
C GLU A 463 16.51 -5.28 -9.30
N ALA A 464 15.66 -5.67 -8.34
CA ALA A 464 14.97 -6.97 -8.36
C ALA A 464 14.11 -7.15 -9.64
N ARG A 465 13.39 -6.11 -10.06
CA ARG A 465 12.57 -6.13 -11.29
C ARG A 465 13.40 -6.29 -12.56
N ARG A 466 14.58 -5.66 -12.64
CA ARG A 466 15.52 -5.85 -13.76
C ARG A 466 16.02 -7.30 -13.85
N ARG A 467 16.18 -7.98 -12.70
CA ARG A 467 16.50 -9.41 -12.59
C ARG A 467 15.31 -10.37 -12.79
N ARG A 468 14.18 -9.86 -13.32
CA ARG A 468 12.91 -10.59 -13.55
C ARG A 468 12.23 -11.15 -12.30
N ILE A 469 12.66 -10.75 -11.10
CA ILE A 469 11.96 -11.09 -9.86
C ILE A 469 10.73 -10.18 -9.73
N LYS A 470 9.59 -10.73 -9.28
CA LYS A 470 8.37 -9.99 -8.97
C LYS A 470 8.32 -9.65 -7.46
N PRO A 471 8.84 -8.50 -6.99
CA PRO A 471 8.67 -8.05 -5.62
C PRO A 471 7.23 -7.57 -5.37
N PHE A 472 6.65 -8.01 -4.26
CA PHE A 472 5.31 -7.67 -3.81
C PHE A 472 5.29 -7.46 -2.29
N CYS A 473 4.74 -6.34 -1.82
CA CYS A 473 4.74 -5.96 -0.41
C CYS A 473 3.42 -6.31 0.29
N ILE A 474 3.50 -6.75 1.54
CA ILE A 474 2.38 -7.05 2.42
C ILE A 474 2.61 -6.24 3.67
N THR A 475 1.73 -5.29 3.95
CA THR A 475 1.84 -4.44 5.14
C THR A 475 0.62 -4.50 6.04
N ILE A 476 0.85 -4.15 7.30
CA ILE A 476 -0.17 -3.90 8.33
C ILE A 476 -0.38 -2.38 8.48
N ASP A 477 0.51 -1.55 7.93
CA ASP A 477 0.47 -0.08 8.00
C ASP A 477 -0.80 0.49 7.33
N ARG A 478 -1.50 1.36 8.07
CA ARG A 478 -2.67 2.11 7.58
C ARG A 478 -2.25 3.34 6.77
N GLU A 479 -1.10 3.93 7.06
CA GLU A 479 -0.50 5.05 6.32
C GLU A 479 0.30 4.58 5.09
N GLY A 480 0.59 3.28 4.99
CA GLY A 480 1.35 2.60 3.94
C GLY A 480 0.90 2.97 2.52
N SER A 481 -0.38 3.26 2.36
CA SER A 481 -1.00 3.73 1.12
C SER A 481 -0.35 4.99 0.51
N SER A 482 0.38 5.80 1.29
CA SER A 482 1.03 7.03 0.84
C SER A 482 2.37 6.81 0.12
N TYR A 483 3.18 5.82 0.53
CA TYR A 483 4.53 5.60 0.00
C TYR A 483 4.72 4.25 -0.71
N LEU A 484 3.92 3.22 -0.39
CA LEU A 484 4.00 1.92 -1.07
C LEU A 484 3.74 1.97 -2.59
N PRO A 485 2.85 2.84 -3.12
CA PRO A 485 2.74 3.04 -4.58
C PRO A 485 4.03 3.57 -5.22
N HIS A 486 4.85 4.33 -4.49
CA HIS A 486 6.13 4.83 -4.98
C HIS A 486 7.23 3.76 -4.94
N LEU A 487 7.23 2.91 -3.91
CA LEU A 487 8.15 1.79 -3.76
C LEU A 487 7.85 0.66 -4.75
N PHE A 488 6.65 0.06 -4.64
CA PHE A 488 6.28 -1.16 -5.34
C PHE A 488 5.33 -0.94 -6.52
N GLY A 489 4.80 0.27 -6.74
CA GLY A 489 3.80 0.53 -7.77
C GLY A 489 2.40 0.06 -7.38
N VAL A 490 1.39 0.53 -8.12
CA VAL A 490 -0.04 0.42 -7.76
C VAL A 490 -0.52 -1.03 -7.49
N ASN A 491 -0.03 -2.00 -8.25
CA ASN A 491 -0.39 -3.43 -8.11
C ASN A 491 0.67 -4.23 -7.32
N GLY A 492 1.68 -3.57 -6.74
CA GLY A 492 2.82 -4.22 -6.10
C GLY A 492 2.71 -4.38 -4.59
N TYR A 493 1.57 -4.05 -3.97
CA TYR A 493 1.39 -4.17 -2.52
C TYR A 493 -0.04 -4.53 -2.11
N THR A 494 -0.20 -4.99 -0.86
CA THR A 494 -1.49 -5.06 -0.18
C THR A 494 -1.39 -4.55 1.26
N VAL A 495 -2.47 -3.94 1.74
CA VAL A 495 -2.64 -3.56 3.15
C VAL A 495 -3.62 -4.54 3.80
N LEU A 496 -3.19 -5.17 4.88
CA LEU A 496 -3.98 -6.03 5.76
C LEU A 496 -4.41 -5.22 6.98
N ARG A 497 -5.68 -5.31 7.38
CA ARG A 497 -6.17 -4.60 8.58
C ARG A 497 -6.31 -5.52 9.78
N ARG A 498 -6.38 -6.84 9.55
CA ARG A 498 -6.42 -7.91 10.57
C ARG A 498 -5.76 -9.20 10.05
N PRO A 499 -5.37 -10.15 10.92
CA PRO A 499 -4.86 -11.45 10.50
C PRO A 499 -5.83 -12.26 9.64
N GLU A 500 -7.15 -12.12 9.80
CA GLU A 500 -8.11 -12.90 9.01
C GLU A 500 -8.17 -12.46 7.54
N ASP A 501 -7.88 -11.17 7.26
CA ASP A 501 -7.79 -10.61 5.91
C ASP A 501 -6.75 -11.35 5.07
N LEU A 502 -5.65 -11.78 5.70
CA LEU A 502 -4.60 -12.59 5.06
C LEU A 502 -5.21 -13.86 4.45
N THR A 503 -5.99 -14.62 5.23
CA THR A 503 -6.60 -15.87 4.75
C THR A 503 -7.57 -15.69 3.59
N ALA A 504 -8.14 -14.50 3.42
CA ALA A 504 -9.04 -14.17 2.32
C ALA A 504 -8.29 -13.67 1.08
N ARG A 505 -7.28 -12.79 1.25
CA ARG A 505 -6.59 -12.10 0.16
C ARG A 505 -5.41 -12.87 -0.41
N LEU A 506 -4.65 -13.58 0.44
CA LEU A 506 -3.41 -14.28 0.06
C LEU A 506 -3.62 -15.24 -1.14
N PRO A 507 -4.67 -16.10 -1.21
CA PRO A 507 -4.89 -16.94 -2.39
C PRO A 507 -5.15 -16.15 -3.67
N MET A 508 -5.90 -15.03 -3.60
CA MET A 508 -6.20 -14.21 -4.77
C MET A 508 -4.96 -13.47 -5.29
N LEU A 509 -4.15 -12.93 -4.38
CA LEU A 509 -2.89 -12.26 -4.73
C LEU A 509 -1.88 -13.25 -5.33
N TYR A 510 -1.76 -14.44 -4.74
CA TYR A 510 -0.91 -15.50 -5.28
C TYR A 510 -1.38 -15.95 -6.67
N ALA A 511 -2.70 -16.12 -6.88
CA ALA A 511 -3.28 -16.42 -8.18
C ALA A 511 -3.03 -15.31 -9.21
N GLN A 512 -3.04 -14.03 -8.83
CA GLN A 512 -2.71 -12.91 -9.71
C GLN A 512 -1.22 -12.89 -10.09
N LEU A 513 -0.32 -13.04 -9.11
CA LEU A 513 1.14 -13.05 -9.32
C LEU A 513 1.60 -14.23 -10.21
N THR A 514 0.93 -15.38 -10.07
CA THR A 514 1.27 -16.63 -10.76
C THR A 514 0.44 -16.91 -12.03
N GLY A 515 -0.71 -16.26 -12.20
CA GLY A 515 -1.56 -16.36 -13.40
C GLY A 515 -1.21 -15.35 -14.50
N GLN A 516 -0.37 -14.36 -14.21
CA GLN A 516 0.26 -13.48 -15.22
C GLN A 516 1.65 -14.03 -15.61
N ALA A 517 1.64 -15.23 -16.21
CA ALA A 517 2.79 -15.96 -16.75
C ALA A 517 2.34 -16.84 -17.93
#